data_AF-A0A8T0E4K5-F1
#
_entry.id   AF-A0A8T0E4K5-F1
#
_cell.length_a   1.000
_cell.length_b   1.000
_cell.length_c   1.000
_cell.angle_alpha   90.00
_cell.angle_beta   90.00
_cell.angle_gamma   90.00
#
_symmetry.space_group_name_H-M   'P 1'
#
loop_
_entity.id
_entity.type
_entity.pdbx_description
1 polymer ?
#
loop_
_entity_poly.entity_id
_entity_poly.type
_entity_poly.pdbx_seq_one_letter_code
_entity_poly.pdbx_strand_id
1 'polypeptide(L)'
;MNFGTEIIKRILISQSSKIFDPLGLISPYTVMLKVFYQRLWLLKLEWDAPLPKEWIDKLRRFQEEFKTLSDLKISRWLHATTKSTKKRMSAADQNMLPNSSFVPPSTSGRQAAMKLIIKLIQVACFQNDLKLIRINLSLNPKSVLSSLSPFFDNDGILRVGGRLQNSDLAFNGKHPIIIPGEHKFAFLLVTQYRITYMHSGSSLLANILKQKDWIVKGKKLIRSFIHKCHRYKLSSNSQLMGSLPKQRVTLERTFLRTGIDYAGPVILNCYNA
;
A
#
# COMPACT_ATOMS: atom_id res chain seq x y z
N MET A 1 2.18 -14.23 24.31
CA MET A 1 2.53 -15.64 24.04
C MET A 1 2.72 -16.35 25.36
N ASN A 2 2.19 -17.56 25.50
CA ASN A 2 2.37 -18.38 26.71
C ASN A 2 3.15 -19.65 26.31
N PHE A 3 4.29 -19.88 26.95
CA PHE A 3 5.23 -20.95 26.60
C PHE A 3 5.27 -22.09 27.64
N GLY A 4 4.51 -22.02 28.73
CA GLY A 4 4.52 -23.04 29.79
C GLY A 4 5.82 -23.06 30.61
N THR A 5 6.00 -24.13 31.40
CA THR A 5 7.16 -24.35 32.28
C THR A 5 8.40 -24.86 31.53
N GLU A 6 8.22 -25.68 30.51
CA GLU A 6 9.28 -26.13 29.61
C GLU A 6 9.05 -25.62 28.19
N ILE A 7 10.03 -24.86 27.67
CA ILE A 7 9.95 -24.30 26.32
C ILE A 7 10.66 -25.24 25.35
N ILE A 8 9.88 -25.89 24.50
CA ILE A 8 10.35 -26.74 23.40
C ILE A 8 10.17 -26.06 22.04
N LYS A 9 10.97 -26.49 21.06
CA LYS A 9 10.98 -25.93 19.69
C LYS A 9 9.60 -25.95 19.02
N ARG A 10 8.82 -27.03 19.22
CA ARG A 10 7.45 -27.16 18.70
C ARG A 10 6.50 -26.09 19.24
N ILE A 11 6.49 -25.89 20.56
CA ILE A 11 5.63 -24.89 21.21
C ILE A 11 6.02 -23.49 20.74
N LEU A 12 7.33 -23.22 20.64
CA LEU A 12 7.82 -21.95 20.17
C LEU A 12 7.31 -21.61 18.76
N ILE A 13 7.41 -22.53 17.80
CA ILE A 13 6.93 -22.34 16.42
C ILE A 13 5.40 -22.19 16.39
N SER A 14 4.68 -22.99 17.18
CA SER A 14 3.23 -22.90 17.27
C SER A 14 2.79 -21.51 17.74
N GLN A 15 3.41 -20.98 18.79
CA GLN A 15 3.05 -19.69 19.36
C GLN A 15 3.43 -18.50 18.46
N SER A 16 4.57 -18.54 17.75
CA SER A 16 4.88 -17.48 16.79
C SER A 16 3.96 -17.45 15.60
N SER A 17 3.53 -18.63 15.14
CA SER A 17 2.69 -18.75 13.95
C SER A 17 1.29 -18.18 14.20
N LYS A 18 0.90 -17.99 15.46
CA LYS A 18 -0.32 -17.25 15.87
C LYS A 18 -0.22 -15.75 15.61
N ILE A 19 0.99 -15.21 15.42
CA ILE A 19 1.20 -13.80 15.15
C ILE A 19 0.91 -13.54 13.66
N PHE A 20 -0.28 -13.02 13.39
CA PHE A 20 -0.70 -12.65 12.05
C PHE A 20 -0.62 -11.13 11.87
N ASP A 21 0.28 -10.67 10.98
CA ASP A 21 0.50 -9.26 10.68
C ASP A 21 0.33 -9.00 9.18
N PRO A 22 -0.91 -8.88 8.68
CA PRO A 22 -1.19 -8.69 7.25
C PRO A 22 -0.71 -7.32 6.73
N LEU A 23 -0.49 -6.35 7.62
CA LEU A 23 -0.09 -4.98 7.27
C LEU A 23 1.41 -4.72 7.45
N GLY A 24 2.15 -5.64 8.07
CA GLY A 24 3.59 -5.52 8.31
C GLY A 24 3.96 -4.52 9.42
N LEU A 25 3.00 -4.11 10.25
CA LEU A 25 3.17 -3.08 11.27
C LEU A 25 4.09 -3.51 12.41
N ILE A 26 4.16 -4.81 12.68
CA ILE A 26 5.05 -5.43 13.68
C ILE A 26 6.12 -6.30 13.01
N SER A 27 6.44 -6.00 11.74
CA SER A 27 7.45 -6.74 10.96
C SER A 27 8.83 -6.83 11.62
N PRO A 28 9.37 -5.82 12.34
CA PRO A 28 10.64 -5.98 13.05
C PRO A 28 10.61 -7.16 14.04
N TYR A 29 9.50 -7.33 14.76
CA TYR A 29 9.33 -8.41 15.75
C TYR A 29 9.13 -9.78 15.10
N THR A 30 8.33 -9.86 14.04
CA THR A 30 8.12 -11.14 13.33
C THR A 30 9.37 -11.60 12.57
N VAL A 31 10.20 -10.67 12.08
CA VAL A 31 11.50 -10.98 11.50
C VAL A 31 12.47 -11.49 12.57
N MET A 32 12.51 -10.86 13.75
CA MET A 32 13.35 -11.32 14.86
C MET A 32 12.99 -12.75 15.31
N LEU A 33 11.71 -13.11 15.35
CA LEU A 33 11.27 -14.49 15.60
C LEU A 33 11.76 -15.45 14.51
N LYS A 34 11.72 -15.06 13.23
CA LYS A 34 12.25 -15.85 12.11
C LYS A 34 13.76 -16.06 12.18
N VAL A 35 14.51 -15.03 12.53
CA VAL A 35 15.96 -15.12 12.78
C VAL A 35 16.24 -16.04 13.97
N PHE A 36 15.43 -15.95 15.02
CA PHE A 36 15.52 -16.82 16.20
C PHE A 36 15.28 -18.29 15.81
N TYR A 37 14.27 -18.58 14.98
CA TYR A 37 14.07 -19.93 14.43
C TYR A 37 15.30 -20.43 13.70
N GLN A 38 15.80 -19.66 12.74
CA GLN A 38 16.95 -20.06 11.94
C GLN A 38 18.15 -20.43 12.81
N ARG A 39 18.40 -19.68 13.88
CA ARG A 39 19.49 -20.00 14.82
C ARG A 39 19.22 -21.26 15.65
N LEU A 40 17.98 -21.49 16.08
CA LEU A 40 17.60 -22.74 16.76
C LEU A 40 17.73 -23.97 15.85
N TRP A 41 17.49 -23.82 14.55
CA TRP A 41 17.70 -24.89 13.57
C TRP A 41 19.18 -25.29 13.45
N LEU A 42 20.11 -24.35 13.64
CA LEU A 42 21.55 -24.66 13.63
C LEU A 42 22.00 -25.52 14.82
N LEU A 43 21.25 -25.51 15.92
CA LEU A 43 21.53 -26.35 17.10
C LEU A 43 21.18 -27.83 16.88
N LYS A 44 20.54 -28.18 15.75
CA LYS A 44 20.10 -29.54 15.42
C LYS A 44 19.28 -30.23 16.52
N LEU A 45 18.53 -29.46 17.30
CA LEU A 45 17.63 -29.99 18.33
C LEU A 45 16.39 -30.64 17.70
N GLU A 46 16.00 -31.78 18.29
CA GLU A 46 14.72 -32.47 18.08
C GLU A 46 13.52 -31.55 18.40
N TRP A 47 12.34 -31.86 17.86
CA TRP A 47 11.15 -31.01 17.98
C TRP A 47 10.67 -30.81 19.42
N ASP A 48 10.80 -31.86 20.23
CA ASP A 48 10.32 -31.91 21.61
C ASP A 48 11.46 -31.83 22.64
N ALA A 49 12.68 -31.52 22.19
CA ALA A 49 13.80 -31.29 23.08
C ALA A 49 13.69 -29.92 23.79
N PRO A 50 14.06 -29.82 25.07
CA PRO A 50 14.07 -28.56 25.81
C PRO A 50 15.11 -27.61 25.22
N LEU A 51 14.75 -26.33 25.14
CA LEU A 51 15.67 -25.29 24.68
C LEU A 51 16.80 -25.06 25.70
N PRO A 52 18.05 -24.82 25.25
CA PRO A 52 19.12 -24.47 26.16
C PRO A 52 18.82 -23.15 26.90
N LYS A 53 19.23 -23.04 28.17
CA LYS A 53 18.91 -21.90 29.05
C LYS A 53 19.19 -20.53 28.42
N GLU A 54 20.32 -20.40 27.72
CA GLU A 54 20.70 -19.17 27.01
C GLU A 54 19.63 -18.69 26.01
N TRP A 55 19.00 -19.63 25.29
CA TRP A 55 17.95 -19.32 24.32
C TRP A 55 16.63 -18.99 25.01
N ILE A 56 16.33 -19.66 26.12
CA ILE A 56 15.16 -19.36 26.95
C ILE A 56 15.25 -17.93 27.49
N ASP A 57 16.42 -17.49 27.95
CA ASP A 57 16.61 -16.13 28.47
C ASP A 57 16.49 -15.06 27.38
N LYS A 58 17.06 -15.32 26.19
CA LYS A 58 16.87 -14.45 25.00
C LYS A 58 15.40 -14.34 24.60
N LEU A 59 14.67 -15.46 24.64
CA LEU A 59 13.25 -15.48 24.32
C LEU A 59 12.42 -14.71 25.35
N ARG A 60 12.71 -14.87 26.66
CA ARG A 60 12.01 -14.13 27.72
C ARG A 60 12.21 -12.62 27.58
N ARG A 61 13.42 -12.15 27.29
CA ARG A 61 13.68 -10.73 27.00
C ARG A 61 12.86 -10.24 25.81
N PHE A 62 12.86 -11.01 24.71
CA PHE A 62 12.04 -10.69 23.55
C PHE A 62 10.54 -10.64 23.88
N GLN A 63 10.04 -11.52 24.76
CA GLN A 63 8.64 -11.46 25.20
C GLN A 63 8.31 -10.20 25.98
N GLU A 64 9.23 -9.71 26.81
CA GLU A 64 9.06 -8.46 27.57
C GLU A 64 9.00 -7.25 26.62
N GLU A 65 9.92 -7.17 25.66
CA GLU A 65 9.87 -6.17 24.59
C GLU A 65 8.58 -6.30 23.75
N PHE A 66 8.13 -7.51 23.49
CA PHE A 66 6.89 -7.72 22.74
C PHE A 66 5.66 -7.26 23.51
N LYS A 67 5.68 -7.27 24.85
CA LYS A 67 4.56 -6.73 25.65
C LYS A 67 4.41 -5.22 25.45
N THR A 68 5.50 -4.47 25.27
CA THR A 68 5.41 -3.01 25.05
C THR A 68 4.71 -2.65 23.73
N LEU A 69 4.48 -3.61 22.81
CA LEU A 69 3.66 -3.39 21.63
C LEU A 69 2.20 -3.09 21.94
N SER A 70 1.68 -3.47 23.12
CA SER A 70 0.32 -3.07 23.52
C SER A 70 0.17 -1.55 23.62
N ASP A 71 1.27 -0.84 23.86
CA ASP A 71 1.30 0.61 24.01
C ASP A 71 1.43 1.33 22.66
N LEU A 72 1.73 0.58 21.58
CA LEU A 72 1.88 1.11 20.24
C LEU A 72 0.53 1.52 19.66
N LYS A 73 0.22 2.82 19.75
CA LYS A 73 -0.95 3.42 19.10
C LYS A 73 -0.61 3.84 17.68
N ILE A 74 -1.07 3.06 16.69
CA ILE A 74 -0.96 3.42 15.28
C ILE A 74 -2.26 4.12 14.86
N SER A 75 -2.19 5.41 14.55
CA SER A 75 -3.34 6.15 14.06
C SER A 75 -3.81 5.55 12.73
N ARG A 76 -5.00 4.94 12.73
CA ARG A 76 -5.63 4.42 11.52
C ARG A 76 -5.98 5.59 10.61
N TRP A 77 -5.33 5.67 9.45
CA TRP A 77 -5.66 6.68 8.45
C TRP A 77 -6.92 6.25 7.70
N LEU A 78 -8.07 6.58 8.27
CA LEU A 78 -9.34 6.54 7.57
C LEU A 78 -9.39 7.76 6.66
N HIS A 79 -9.64 7.56 5.38
CA HIS A 79 -9.80 8.63 4.39
C HIS A 79 -11.12 9.38 4.63
N ALA A 80 -11.34 9.86 5.85
CA ALA A 80 -12.45 10.71 6.24
C ALA A 80 -11.89 12.13 6.34
N THR A 81 -12.18 12.94 5.32
CA THR A 81 -12.18 14.39 5.44
C THR A 81 -13.21 14.80 6.49
N THR A 82 -12.84 14.70 7.76
CA THR A 82 -13.60 15.36 8.82
C THR A 82 -13.15 16.81 8.86
N LYS A 83 -14.14 17.69 8.74
CA LYS A 83 -14.01 19.14 8.73
C LYS A 83 -13.00 19.57 9.79
N SER A 84 -11.98 20.30 9.35
CA SER A 84 -11.17 21.27 10.11
C SER A 84 -11.76 21.60 11.49
N THR A 85 -11.19 21.02 12.55
CA THR A 85 -11.21 21.68 13.86
C THR A 85 -10.00 22.59 13.89
N LYS A 86 -10.22 23.86 13.54
CA LYS A 86 -9.24 24.93 13.77
C LYS A 86 -8.98 25.00 15.27
N LYS A 87 -7.84 24.51 15.74
CA LYS A 87 -7.25 25.02 16.99
C LYS A 87 -6.29 26.13 16.57
N ARG A 88 -6.72 27.38 16.79
CA ARG A 88 -5.87 28.57 16.69
C ARG A 88 -4.69 28.34 17.65
N MET A 89 -3.47 28.45 17.15
CA MET A 89 -2.32 28.78 17.99
C MET A 89 -1.94 30.23 17.69
N SER A 90 -1.71 30.94 18.79
CA SER A 90 -1.58 32.38 18.95
C SER A 90 -0.48 33.00 18.10
N ALA A 91 -0.69 34.27 17.76
CA ALA A 91 0.32 35.19 17.27
C ALA A 91 1.44 35.39 18.32
N ALA A 92 2.69 35.31 17.85
CA ALA A 92 3.95 35.84 18.38
C ALA A 92 5.03 35.32 17.39
N ASP A 93 5.92 36.08 16.75
CA ASP A 93 6.30 37.47 16.84
C ASP A 93 6.80 37.93 15.46
N GLN A 94 6.63 39.22 15.17
CA GLN A 94 7.38 39.94 14.14
C GLN A 94 8.81 40.13 14.65
N ASN A 95 9.82 39.73 13.85
CA ASN A 95 11.10 40.44 13.66
C ASN A 95 12.00 39.70 12.64
N MET A 96 11.98 40.18 11.39
CA MET A 96 13.12 40.48 10.48
C MET A 96 14.52 40.28 11.12
N LEU A 97 15.59 39.62 10.60
CA LEU A 97 16.12 39.29 9.26
C LEU A 97 17.10 38.05 9.34
N PRO A 98 18.12 37.85 8.47
CA PRO A 98 18.12 36.87 7.38
C PRO A 98 19.26 35.85 7.51
N ASN A 99 18.98 34.56 7.71
CA ASN A 99 19.90 33.47 7.33
C ASN A 99 19.13 32.14 7.31
N SER A 100 19.45 31.30 6.32
CA SER A 100 18.60 30.27 5.75
C SER A 100 18.18 29.12 6.69
N SER A 101 17.13 29.32 7.49
CA SER A 101 16.35 28.21 8.02
C SER A 101 15.26 27.87 7.01
N PHE A 102 15.42 26.76 6.27
CA PHE A 102 14.37 26.26 5.39
C PHE A 102 13.12 25.96 6.23
N VAL A 103 12.14 26.86 6.20
CA VAL A 103 10.81 26.59 6.73
C VAL A 103 10.04 25.84 5.66
N PRO A 104 9.71 24.55 5.86
CA PRO A 104 8.99 23.80 4.84
C PRO A 104 7.63 24.45 4.61
N PRO A 105 7.21 24.62 3.34
CA PRO A 105 5.95 25.28 3.02
C PRO A 105 4.78 24.54 3.67
N SER A 106 3.78 25.33 4.09
CA SER A 106 2.52 24.81 4.65
C SER A 106 1.82 23.88 3.65
N THR A 107 0.90 23.03 4.12
CA THR A 107 0.15 22.11 3.25
C THR A 107 -0.55 22.84 2.10
N SER A 108 -1.13 24.01 2.38
CA SER A 108 -1.74 24.86 1.36
C SER A 108 -0.70 25.40 0.37
N GLY A 109 0.46 25.87 0.86
CA GLY A 109 1.57 26.32 0.02
C GLY A 109 2.09 25.22 -0.90
N ARG A 110 2.22 23.99 -0.41
CA ARG A 110 2.61 22.82 -1.23
C ARG A 110 1.60 22.50 -2.31
N GLN A 111 0.29 22.59 -2.01
CA GLN A 111 -0.77 22.37 -2.99
C GLN A 111 -0.78 23.44 -4.08
N ALA A 112 -0.62 24.71 -3.69
CA ALA A 112 -0.54 25.83 -4.63
C ALA A 112 0.69 25.69 -5.55
N ALA A 113 1.86 25.39 -4.97
CA ALA A 113 3.08 25.14 -5.72
C ALA A 113 2.92 23.95 -6.68
N MET A 114 2.31 22.86 -6.22
CA MET A 114 2.04 21.68 -7.06
C MET A 114 1.15 22.03 -8.27
N LYS A 115 0.06 22.76 -8.04
CA LYS A 115 -0.82 23.23 -9.13
C LYS A 115 -0.07 24.11 -10.13
N LEU A 116 0.78 25.02 -9.64
CA LEU A 116 1.58 25.91 -10.49
C LEU A 116 2.57 25.12 -11.35
N ILE A 117 3.29 24.17 -10.77
CA ILE A 117 4.22 23.28 -11.48
C ILE A 117 3.48 22.50 -12.57
N ILE A 118 2.31 21.94 -12.25
CA ILE A 118 1.48 21.21 -13.22
C ILE A 118 1.09 22.10 -14.41
N LYS A 119 0.64 23.34 -14.16
CA LYS A 119 0.30 24.28 -15.24
C LYS A 119 1.47 24.54 -16.16
N LEU A 120 2.65 24.83 -15.60
CA LEU A 120 3.86 25.10 -16.38
C LEU A 120 4.25 23.89 -17.25
N ILE A 121 4.16 22.69 -16.67
CA ILE A 121 4.45 21.44 -17.39
C ILE A 121 3.44 21.19 -18.52
N GLN A 122 2.15 21.43 -18.26
CA GLN A 122 1.12 21.29 -19.30
C GLN A 122 1.38 22.25 -20.46
N VAL A 123 1.71 23.52 -20.15
CA VAL A 123 2.07 24.52 -21.16
C VAL A 123 3.30 24.09 -21.98
N ALA A 124 4.34 23.59 -21.31
CA ALA A 124 5.55 23.14 -21.98
C ALA A 124 5.34 21.90 -22.87
N CYS A 125 4.55 20.92 -22.41
CA CYS A 125 4.40 19.63 -23.11
C CYS A 125 3.26 19.61 -24.14
N PHE A 126 2.23 20.43 -23.97
CA PHE A 126 1.02 20.39 -24.80
C PHE A 126 0.74 21.72 -25.50
N GLN A 127 1.75 22.56 -25.71
CA GLN A 127 1.61 23.94 -26.18
C GLN A 127 0.68 24.08 -27.41
N ASN A 128 0.84 23.22 -28.42
CA ASN A 128 0.04 23.27 -29.66
C ASN A 128 -1.42 22.90 -29.40
N ASP A 129 -1.66 21.83 -28.65
CA ASP A 129 -3.01 21.38 -28.32
C ASP A 129 -3.73 22.40 -27.41
N LEU A 130 -3.03 23.02 -26.47
CA LEU A 130 -3.59 24.04 -25.60
C LEU A 130 -4.06 25.29 -26.37
N LYS A 131 -3.35 25.69 -27.42
CA LYS A 131 -3.79 26.79 -28.31
C LYS A 131 -5.12 26.45 -28.98
N LEU A 132 -5.25 25.23 -29.49
CA LEU A 132 -6.48 24.76 -30.15
C LEU A 132 -7.64 24.65 -29.17
N ILE A 133 -7.41 24.10 -27.98
CA ILE A 133 -8.43 23.95 -26.93
C ILE A 133 -8.95 25.31 -26.47
N ARG A 134 -8.08 26.33 -26.34
CA ARG A 134 -8.51 27.69 -25.96
C ARG A 134 -9.43 28.34 -26.98
N ILE A 135 -9.27 28.00 -28.27
CA ILE A 135 -10.08 28.52 -29.37
C ILE A 135 -11.28 27.60 -29.66
N ASN A 136 -11.48 26.53 -28.86
CA ASN A 136 -12.48 25.49 -29.07
C ASN A 136 -12.41 24.83 -30.46
N LEU A 137 -11.21 24.72 -31.03
CA LEU A 137 -10.98 23.99 -32.28
C LEU A 137 -10.76 22.49 -32.03
N SER A 138 -11.10 21.68 -33.04
CA SER A 138 -10.84 20.25 -33.02
C SER A 138 -9.33 19.96 -32.95
N LEU A 139 -8.95 19.06 -32.04
CA LEU A 139 -7.57 18.58 -31.91
C LEU A 139 -7.17 17.67 -33.08
N ASN A 140 -5.87 17.60 -33.35
CA ASN A 140 -5.34 16.62 -34.28
C ASN A 140 -5.66 15.20 -33.77
N PRO A 141 -6.24 14.31 -34.59
CA PRO A 141 -6.54 12.93 -34.19
C PRO A 141 -5.33 12.16 -33.65
N LYS A 142 -4.12 12.49 -34.13
CA LYS A 142 -2.86 11.87 -33.68
C LYS A 142 -2.36 12.41 -32.33
N SER A 143 -2.90 13.52 -31.84
CA SER A 143 -2.54 14.02 -30.51
C SER A 143 -2.98 13.03 -29.43
N VAL A 144 -2.18 12.91 -28.38
CA VAL A 144 -2.52 12.04 -27.25
C VAL A 144 -3.74 12.56 -26.47
N LEU A 145 -4.04 13.86 -26.59
CA LEU A 145 -5.15 14.51 -25.90
C LEU A 145 -6.49 14.36 -26.63
N SER A 146 -6.51 13.98 -27.91
CA SER A 146 -7.74 13.88 -28.72
C SER A 146 -8.77 12.92 -28.11
N SER A 147 -8.31 11.82 -27.52
CA SER A 147 -9.15 10.79 -26.89
C SER A 147 -9.66 11.13 -25.49
N LEU A 148 -9.22 12.25 -24.89
CA LEU A 148 -9.45 12.57 -23.48
C LEU A 148 -10.51 13.65 -23.24
N SER A 149 -11.15 14.15 -24.30
CA SER A 149 -12.09 15.28 -24.26
C SER A 149 -11.61 16.41 -23.31
N PRO A 150 -10.42 16.97 -23.55
CA PRO A 150 -9.73 17.80 -22.57
C PRO A 150 -10.37 19.18 -22.42
N PHE A 151 -10.39 19.71 -21.20
CA PHE A 151 -10.90 21.05 -20.91
C PHE A 151 -10.11 21.71 -19.78
N PHE A 152 -10.22 23.04 -19.64
CA PHE A 152 -9.63 23.78 -18.53
C PHE A 152 -10.60 23.91 -17.37
N ASP A 153 -10.11 23.69 -16.14
CA ASP A 153 -10.88 24.02 -14.94
C ASP A 153 -10.82 25.53 -14.61
N ASN A 154 -11.51 25.93 -13.54
CA ASN A 154 -11.52 27.31 -13.04
C ASN A 154 -10.12 27.81 -12.62
N ASP A 155 -9.21 26.89 -12.27
CA ASP A 155 -7.83 27.22 -11.98
C ASP A 155 -7.00 27.37 -13.27
N GLY A 156 -7.50 27.02 -14.46
CA GLY A 156 -6.74 27.01 -15.71
C GLY A 156 -5.82 25.78 -15.85
N ILE A 157 -6.11 24.69 -15.15
CA ILE A 157 -5.42 23.40 -15.26
C ILE A 157 -6.16 22.53 -16.27
N LEU A 158 -5.40 21.85 -17.14
CA LEU A 158 -5.97 20.92 -18.12
C LEU A 158 -6.42 19.60 -17.45
N ARG A 159 -7.66 19.21 -17.70
CA ARG A 159 -8.31 18.02 -17.13
C ARG A 159 -8.98 17.15 -18.18
N VAL A 160 -9.22 15.90 -17.80
CA VAL A 160 -9.96 14.92 -18.61
C VAL A 160 -11.47 15.16 -18.47
N GLY A 161 -12.16 15.28 -19.60
CA GLY A 161 -13.61 15.25 -19.68
C GLY A 161 -14.16 13.83 -19.83
N GLY A 162 -15.49 13.68 -19.83
CA GLY A 162 -16.10 12.39 -20.19
C GLY A 162 -17.43 12.09 -19.52
N ARG A 163 -17.74 10.79 -19.46
CA ARG A 163 -19.08 10.24 -19.15
C ARG A 163 -19.42 10.16 -17.65
N LEU A 164 -18.50 10.54 -16.76
CA LEU A 164 -18.67 10.40 -15.30
C LEU A 164 -19.28 11.64 -14.62
N GLN A 165 -19.78 12.61 -15.39
CA GLN A 165 -20.31 13.86 -14.83
C GLN A 165 -21.45 13.63 -13.81
N ASN A 166 -22.31 12.64 -14.07
CA ASN A 166 -23.47 12.32 -13.23
C ASN A 166 -23.17 11.31 -12.09
N SER A 167 -21.91 10.92 -11.89
CA SER A 167 -21.56 10.00 -10.79
C SER A 167 -21.50 10.69 -9.42
N ASP A 168 -21.49 9.92 -8.33
CA ASP A 168 -21.29 10.47 -6.96
C ASP A 168 -19.82 10.74 -6.62
N LEU A 169 -18.91 10.65 -7.60
CA LEU A 169 -17.49 10.88 -7.39
C LEU A 169 -17.18 12.34 -7.08
N ALA A 170 -16.13 12.58 -6.29
CA ALA A 170 -15.59 13.92 -6.11
C ALA A 170 -15.11 14.49 -7.46
N PHE A 171 -15.10 15.82 -7.58
CA PHE A 171 -14.74 16.54 -8.81
C PHE A 171 -13.44 16.03 -9.46
N ASN A 172 -12.38 15.81 -8.67
CA ASN A 172 -11.11 15.28 -9.20
C ASN A 172 -11.20 13.84 -9.73
N GLY A 173 -12.10 13.02 -9.17
CA GLY A 173 -12.33 11.66 -9.66
C GLY A 173 -13.16 11.64 -10.95
N LYS A 174 -14.04 12.62 -11.14
CA LYS A 174 -14.77 12.84 -12.40
C LYS A 174 -13.86 13.42 -13.49
N HIS A 175 -13.01 14.37 -13.08
CA HIS A 175 -12.17 15.19 -13.95
C HIS A 175 -10.72 15.19 -13.46
N PRO A 176 -10.00 14.07 -13.66
CA PRO A 176 -8.61 13.97 -13.25
C PRO A 176 -7.72 14.91 -14.06
N ILE A 177 -6.65 15.39 -13.43
CA ILE A 177 -5.67 16.31 -14.01
C ILE A 177 -4.82 15.57 -15.04
N ILE A 178 -4.66 16.13 -16.24
CA ILE A 178 -3.83 15.51 -17.27
C ILE A 178 -2.35 15.76 -16.98
N ILE A 179 -1.58 14.70 -16.78
CA ILE A 179 -0.13 14.76 -16.54
C ILE A 179 0.62 14.13 -17.73
N PRO A 180 1.63 14.82 -18.32
CA PRO A 180 2.46 14.22 -19.36
C PRO A 180 3.29 13.07 -18.80
N GLY A 181 3.06 11.85 -19.26
CA GLY A 181 3.72 10.65 -18.71
C GLY A 181 5.20 10.52 -19.04
N GLU A 182 5.70 11.24 -20.04
CA GLU A 182 7.12 11.24 -20.43
C GLU A 182 7.93 12.27 -19.61
N HIS A 183 7.27 13.21 -18.92
CA HIS A 183 7.94 14.23 -18.13
C HIS A 183 8.43 13.68 -16.78
N LYS A 184 9.59 14.17 -16.31
CA LYS A 184 10.20 13.76 -15.03
C LYS A 184 9.26 13.96 -13.83
N PHE A 185 8.37 14.93 -13.90
CA PHE A 185 7.35 15.13 -12.87
C PHE A 185 6.42 13.93 -12.69
N ALA A 186 5.95 13.31 -13.79
CA ALA A 186 5.12 12.11 -13.69
C ALA A 186 5.86 10.97 -12.99
N PHE A 187 7.17 10.84 -13.27
CA PHE A 187 8.04 9.89 -12.58
C PHE A 187 8.11 10.18 -11.07
N LEU A 188 8.32 11.43 -10.67
CA LEU A 188 8.37 11.82 -9.25
C LEU A 188 7.03 11.61 -8.55
N LEU A 189 5.93 11.96 -9.21
CA LEU A 189 4.57 11.78 -8.72
C LEU A 189 4.27 10.29 -8.45
N VAL A 190 4.49 9.42 -9.43
CA VAL A 190 4.30 7.97 -9.27
C VAL A 190 5.18 7.42 -8.15
N THR A 191 6.41 7.90 -8.01
CA THR A 191 7.33 7.49 -6.94
C THR A 191 6.80 7.89 -5.57
N GLN A 192 6.35 9.14 -5.42
CA GLN A 192 5.78 9.65 -4.19
C GLN A 192 4.55 8.84 -3.77
N TYR A 193 3.57 8.66 -4.66
CA TYR A 193 2.38 7.86 -4.38
C TYR A 193 2.75 6.42 -4.01
N ARG A 194 3.70 5.81 -4.72
CA ARG A 194 4.12 4.45 -4.39
C ARG A 194 4.70 4.35 -2.97
N ILE A 195 5.49 5.32 -2.52
CA ILE A 195 6.03 5.33 -1.14
C ILE A 195 4.91 5.56 -0.13
N THR A 196 4.04 6.55 -0.38
CA THR A 196 2.90 6.86 0.49
C THR A 196 1.95 5.68 0.67
N TYR A 197 1.69 4.92 -0.40
CA TYR A 197 0.79 3.76 -0.40
C TYR A 197 1.56 2.44 -0.31
N MET A 198 2.62 2.39 0.51
CA MET A 198 3.31 1.15 0.94
C MET A 198 3.78 0.23 -0.20
N HIS A 199 4.27 0.79 -1.30
CA HIS A 199 4.68 0.08 -2.51
C HIS A 199 3.61 -0.81 -3.14
N SER A 200 2.37 -0.33 -3.11
CA SER A 200 1.22 -0.92 -3.81
C SER A 200 1.54 -1.43 -5.21
N GLY A 201 0.93 -2.57 -5.57
CA GLY A 201 1.02 -3.16 -6.90
C GLY A 201 0.45 -2.27 -8.01
N SER A 202 0.62 -2.69 -9.27
CA SER A 202 0.37 -1.85 -10.45
C SER A 202 -1.07 -1.40 -10.59
N SER A 203 -2.01 -2.34 -10.40
CA SER A 203 -3.43 -2.08 -10.50
C SER A 203 -3.92 -1.12 -9.42
N LEU A 204 -3.51 -1.35 -8.17
CA LEU A 204 -3.90 -0.50 -7.05
C LEU A 204 -3.34 0.92 -7.21
N LEU A 205 -2.06 1.04 -7.52
CA LEU A 205 -1.42 2.35 -7.73
C LEU A 205 -2.04 3.12 -8.91
N ALA A 206 -2.36 2.42 -10.01
CA ALA A 206 -3.03 3.03 -11.15
C ALA A 206 -4.43 3.53 -10.77
N ASN A 207 -5.17 2.79 -9.95
CA ASN A 207 -6.50 3.20 -9.50
C ASN A 207 -6.44 4.40 -8.55
N ILE A 208 -5.50 4.41 -7.61
CA ILE A 208 -5.29 5.54 -6.69
C ILE A 208 -4.95 6.81 -7.47
N LEU A 209 -3.99 6.71 -8.40
CA LEU A 209 -3.60 7.86 -9.23
C LEU A 209 -4.79 8.38 -10.04
N LYS A 210 -5.56 7.51 -10.70
CA LYS A 210 -6.71 7.90 -11.51
C LYS A 210 -7.80 8.69 -10.77
N GLN A 211 -7.87 8.60 -9.44
CA GLN A 211 -8.83 9.39 -8.67
C GLN A 211 -8.51 10.90 -8.68
N LYS A 212 -7.29 11.30 -9.08
CA LYS A 212 -6.86 12.70 -9.09
C LYS A 212 -6.09 13.07 -10.35
N ASP A 213 -5.24 12.16 -10.82
CA ASP A 213 -4.21 12.40 -11.83
C ASP A 213 -4.33 11.38 -12.97
N TRP A 214 -4.57 11.86 -14.18
CA TRP A 214 -4.56 11.09 -15.41
C TRP A 214 -3.19 11.20 -16.10
N ILE A 215 -2.32 10.23 -15.82
CA ILE A 215 -1.00 10.18 -16.45
C ILE A 215 -1.13 9.59 -17.85
N VAL A 216 -0.77 10.38 -18.86
CA VAL A 216 -0.72 9.97 -20.26
C VAL A 216 0.23 8.77 -20.41
N LYS A 217 -0.22 7.67 -21.06
CA LYS A 217 0.52 6.40 -21.14
C LYS A 217 0.94 5.84 -19.76
N GLY A 218 0.24 6.21 -18.68
CA GLY A 218 0.65 5.98 -17.29
C GLY A 218 0.83 4.51 -16.89
N LYS A 219 0.07 3.56 -17.48
CA LYS A 219 0.24 2.13 -17.21
C LYS A 219 1.66 1.63 -17.50
N LYS A 220 2.27 2.10 -18.60
CA LYS A 220 3.65 1.74 -18.97
C LYS A 220 4.64 2.28 -17.94
N LEU A 221 4.48 3.54 -17.56
CA LEU A 221 5.27 4.19 -16.53
C LEU A 221 5.18 3.42 -15.19
N ILE A 222 3.96 3.16 -14.71
CA ILE A 222 3.71 2.47 -13.43
C ILE A 222 4.34 1.06 -13.42
N ARG A 223 4.18 0.28 -14.50
CA ARG A 223 4.80 -1.05 -14.60
C ARG A 223 6.33 -0.97 -14.51
N SER A 224 6.95 0.01 -15.17
CA SER A 224 8.41 0.19 -15.13
C SER A 224 8.96 0.41 -13.70
N PHE A 225 8.15 0.95 -12.79
CA PHE A 225 8.54 1.18 -11.40
C PHE A 225 8.44 -0.06 -10.53
N ILE A 226 7.43 -0.89 -10.76
CA ILE A 226 7.13 -2.03 -9.87
C ILE A 226 8.20 -3.11 -9.99
N HIS A 227 8.68 -3.39 -11.21
CA HIS A 227 9.77 -4.32 -11.43
C HIS A 227 11.09 -3.88 -10.77
N LYS A 228 11.25 -2.58 -10.47
CA LYS A 228 12.41 -2.03 -9.75
C LYS A 228 12.23 -2.06 -8.22
N CYS A 229 11.05 -2.39 -7.71
CA CYS A 229 10.78 -2.45 -6.28
C CYS A 229 11.46 -3.66 -5.64
N HIS A 230 12.39 -3.46 -4.71
CA HIS A 230 13.02 -4.56 -3.99
C HIS A 230 12.00 -5.45 -3.27
N ARG A 231 10.92 -4.89 -2.70
CA ARG A 231 9.83 -5.67 -2.09
C ARG A 231 9.01 -6.49 -3.09
N TYR A 232 8.90 -6.03 -4.34
CA TYR A 232 8.23 -6.79 -5.42
C TYR A 232 9.17 -7.84 -6.02
N LYS A 233 10.49 -7.61 -5.95
CA LYS A 233 11.52 -8.57 -6.37
C LYS A 233 11.72 -9.73 -5.41
N LEU A 234 11.10 -9.70 -4.23
CA LEU A 234 11.01 -10.91 -3.39
C LEU A 234 10.24 -11.95 -4.18
N SER A 235 10.94 -13.02 -4.58
CA SER A 235 10.39 -14.10 -5.37
C SER A 235 9.10 -14.59 -4.72
N SER A 236 7.97 -14.49 -5.41
CA SER A 236 6.81 -15.27 -5.03
C SER A 236 7.24 -16.73 -5.15
N ASN A 237 7.28 -17.47 -4.04
CA ASN A 237 7.50 -18.91 -4.10
C ASN A 237 6.47 -19.47 -5.10
N SER A 238 6.95 -20.06 -6.19
CA SER A 238 6.07 -20.77 -7.12
C SER A 238 5.49 -21.94 -6.35
N GLN A 239 4.20 -21.89 -6.04
CA GLN A 239 3.52 -23.05 -5.50
C GLN A 239 3.51 -24.11 -6.61
N LEU A 240 4.28 -25.17 -6.42
CA LEU A 240 4.10 -26.38 -7.22
C LEU A 240 2.71 -26.92 -6.86
N MET A 241 1.76 -26.79 -7.77
CA MET A 241 0.49 -27.49 -7.62
C MET A 241 0.77 -28.98 -7.74
N GLY A 242 0.49 -29.74 -6.68
CA GLY A 242 0.59 -31.19 -6.73
C GLY A 242 -0.32 -31.77 -7.81
N SER A 243 0.08 -32.90 -8.39
CA SER A 243 -0.75 -33.64 -9.34
C SER A 243 -2.13 -33.89 -8.75
N LEU A 244 -3.19 -33.67 -9.54
CA LEU A 244 -4.55 -33.94 -9.10
C LEU A 244 -4.71 -35.44 -8.78
N PRO A 245 -5.35 -35.80 -7.65
CA PRO A 245 -5.65 -37.21 -7.36
C PRO A 245 -6.47 -37.82 -8.48
N LYS A 246 -6.22 -39.10 -8.80
CA LYS A 246 -6.92 -39.85 -9.85
C LYS A 246 -8.45 -39.72 -9.74
N GLN A 247 -8.96 -39.77 -8.51
CA GLN A 247 -10.37 -39.68 -8.16
C GLN A 247 -11.04 -38.36 -8.58
N ARG A 248 -10.27 -37.26 -8.79
CA ARG A 248 -10.80 -35.97 -9.25
C ARG A 248 -10.92 -35.90 -10.78
N VAL A 249 -10.21 -36.77 -11.51
CA VAL A 249 -10.09 -36.70 -12.98
C VAL A 249 -10.64 -37.94 -13.69
N THR A 250 -10.98 -39.00 -12.96
CA THR A 250 -11.67 -40.18 -13.50
C THR A 250 -13.18 -40.02 -13.39
N LEU A 251 -13.91 -40.38 -14.46
CA LEU A 251 -15.37 -40.47 -14.41
C LEU A 251 -15.79 -41.58 -13.43
N GLU A 252 -16.58 -41.22 -12.43
CA GLU A 252 -17.21 -42.13 -11.48
C GLU A 252 -18.68 -41.70 -11.28
N ARG A 253 -19.53 -42.61 -10.77
CA ARG A 253 -20.93 -42.28 -10.47
C ARG A 253 -21.00 -41.22 -9.36
N THR A 254 -22.00 -40.35 -9.43
CA THR A 254 -22.28 -39.37 -8.38
C THR A 254 -22.48 -40.08 -7.04
N PHE A 255 -21.91 -39.51 -5.97
CA PHE A 255 -21.93 -40.06 -4.60
C PHE A 255 -21.24 -41.42 -4.40
N LEU A 256 -20.50 -41.94 -5.39
CA LEU A 256 -19.74 -43.19 -5.23
C LEU A 256 -18.62 -43.06 -4.19
N ARG A 257 -18.05 -41.87 -4.05
CA ARG A 257 -17.07 -41.53 -3.03
C ARG A 257 -17.45 -40.21 -2.37
N THR A 258 -17.58 -40.22 -1.05
CA THR A 258 -17.88 -39.03 -0.25
C THR A 258 -16.68 -38.75 0.64
N GLY A 259 -16.13 -37.54 0.55
CA GLY A 259 -15.13 -37.07 1.50
C GLY A 259 -15.82 -36.51 2.73
N ILE A 260 -15.44 -36.99 3.91
CA ILE A 260 -15.86 -36.43 5.20
C ILE A 260 -14.61 -35.82 5.82
N ASP A 261 -14.72 -34.58 6.26
CA ASP A 261 -13.66 -33.89 6.99
C ASP A 261 -14.22 -33.34 8.29
N TYR A 262 -13.41 -33.38 9.35
CA TYR A 262 -13.76 -32.78 10.62
C TYR A 262 -13.27 -31.32 10.59
N ALA A 263 -14.21 -30.38 10.71
CA ALA A 263 -13.84 -29.01 11.02
C ALA A 263 -13.18 -28.96 12.42
N GLY A 264 -12.26 -27.99 12.60
CA GLY A 264 -11.42 -27.85 13.80
C GLY A 264 -12.16 -27.80 15.15
N PRO A 265 -11.45 -27.63 16.27
CA PRO A 265 -11.99 -27.87 17.61
C PRO A 265 -13.26 -27.05 17.88
N VAL A 266 -14.39 -27.74 17.97
CA VAL A 266 -15.67 -27.16 18.39
C VAL A 266 -15.71 -27.23 19.92
N ILE A 267 -15.67 -26.08 20.57
CA ILE A 267 -15.82 -26.00 22.02
C ILE A 267 -17.32 -26.14 22.31
N LEU A 268 -17.72 -27.30 22.82
CA LEU A 268 -19.06 -27.53 23.35
C LEU A 268 -19.11 -26.98 24.77
N ASN A 269 -19.85 -25.88 24.99
CA ASN A 269 -20.22 -25.47 26.33
C ASN A 269 -21.32 -26.40 26.82
N CYS A 270 -20.97 -27.37 27.67
CA CYS A 270 -21.95 -28.14 28.42
C CYS A 270 -22.62 -27.20 29.43
N TYR A 271 -23.82 -26.72 29.12
CA TYR A 271 -24.70 -26.22 30.16
C TYR A 271 -25.27 -27.46 30.88
N ASN A 272 -24.91 -27.62 32.14
CA ASN A 272 -25.49 -28.65 33.00
C ASN A 272 -27.02 -28.47 33.01
N ALA A 273 -27.74 -29.49 32.57
CA ALA A 273 -29.18 -29.64 32.76
C ALA A 273 -29.46 -30.09 34.20
#